data_AF-A0A6J4KSG8-F1
#
_entry.id   AF-A0A6J4KSG8-F1
#
_cell.length_a   1.000
_cell.length_b   1.000
_cell.length_c   1.000
_cell.angle_alpha   90.00
_cell.angle_beta   90.00
_cell.angle_gamma   90.00
#
_symmetry.space_group_name_H-M   'P 1'
#
loop_
_entity.id
_entity.type
_entity.pdbx_description
1 polymer ?
#
loop_
_entity_poly.entity_id
_entity_poly.type
_entity_poly.pdbx_seq_one_letter_code
_entity_poly.pdbx_strand_id
1 'polypeptide(L)'
;MTAILQRFTQIRREEAAAVLASGLSFFFILTALMVLRPAREALGMQRGIEAVRWLFLGTAVATLAVNPLFGLLVSRTRRLVFITATYLFFAASLLVFYTLLVMAPAAFGETSGMVFFVWYSVFNLFAMMVLWGLMADRFSLEQSKRLFGVIAVGGTLGAIAGPWLASRLTEPLGTAGLLLVAAGLLGLAALSVRVVAHLQPERTWPAASDAPEAPPAVDERAVIGGSAWEGLRAVFRSPYLLGISAYVLIMAVIATFLYFTRLQMVAALGEGLDMRTTAFARIDLYVQLTTLVLQALVAGKLMKQVGVSATLALLPITAALGFLGLALVASLAALVVFQSAFNAADRAIMRPARETLFTVVSRTDKYKSKAFIDTFVYRGGDVVGAQVEGVLGRLGMGLAALISVSVPLAFAWAALGVWLGRQQERQAEHRPATAPVEIPARAEVGAL
;
A
#
# COMPACT_ATOMS: atom_id res chain seq x y z
N MET A 1 -32.88 -5.84 0.28
CA MET A 1 -31.89 -4.80 0.67
C MET A 1 -32.61 -3.82 1.60
N THR A 2 -32.32 -3.86 2.89
CA THR A 2 -33.04 -3.10 3.94
C THR A 2 -32.85 -1.59 3.73
N ALA A 3 -33.89 -0.79 3.95
CA ALA A 3 -33.92 0.66 3.67
C ALA A 3 -32.77 1.47 4.32
N ILE A 4 -32.20 0.95 5.42
CA ILE A 4 -31.06 1.55 6.13
C ILE A 4 -29.78 1.47 5.27
N LEU A 5 -29.53 0.35 4.59
CA LEU A 5 -28.36 0.19 3.72
C LEU A 5 -28.43 1.15 2.53
N GLN A 6 -29.60 1.36 1.93
CA GLN A 6 -29.77 2.33 0.83
C GLN A 6 -29.53 3.77 1.27
N ARG A 7 -29.92 4.14 2.51
CA ARG A 7 -29.77 5.50 3.03
C ARG A 7 -28.31 5.87 3.33
N PHE A 8 -27.48 4.90 3.72
CA PHE A 8 -26.05 5.12 3.99
C PHE A 8 -25.14 4.89 2.79
N THR A 9 -25.49 4.00 1.85
CA THR A 9 -24.62 3.64 0.72
C THR A 9 -25.02 4.29 -0.60
N GLN A 10 -26.21 4.91 -0.68
CA GLN A 10 -26.77 5.49 -1.90
C GLN A 10 -26.73 4.53 -3.12
N ILE A 11 -26.73 3.21 -2.89
CA ILE A 11 -26.66 2.18 -3.95
C ILE A 11 -28.03 2.06 -4.61
N ARG A 12 -28.07 2.23 -5.94
CA ARG A 12 -29.27 1.97 -6.75
C ARG A 12 -29.46 0.46 -6.93
N ARG A 13 -30.72 0.01 -7.10
CA ARG A 13 -31.03 -1.44 -7.15
C ARG A 13 -30.34 -2.13 -8.33
N GLU A 14 -30.23 -1.45 -9.45
CA GLU A 14 -29.53 -1.91 -10.67
C GLU A 14 -28.01 -1.99 -10.51
N GLU A 15 -27.42 -1.27 -9.55
CA GLU A 15 -25.97 -1.25 -9.31
C GLU A 15 -25.53 -2.28 -8.25
N ALA A 16 -26.46 -2.78 -7.44
CA ALA A 16 -26.17 -3.61 -6.27
C ALA A 16 -25.40 -4.90 -6.62
N ALA A 17 -25.76 -5.58 -7.71
CA ALA A 17 -25.09 -6.80 -8.14
C ALA A 17 -23.64 -6.53 -8.59
N ALA A 18 -23.42 -5.45 -9.34
CA ALA A 18 -22.09 -5.04 -9.79
C ALA A 18 -21.19 -4.62 -8.62
N VAL A 19 -21.75 -3.89 -7.65
CA VAL A 19 -21.05 -3.49 -6.42
C VAL A 19 -20.68 -4.71 -5.58
N LEU A 20 -21.60 -5.66 -5.39
CA LEU A 20 -21.33 -6.89 -4.64
C LEU A 20 -20.26 -7.73 -5.33
N ALA A 21 -20.36 -7.95 -6.65
CA ALA A 21 -19.35 -8.69 -7.41
C ALA A 21 -17.97 -8.00 -7.36
N SER A 22 -17.93 -6.67 -7.40
CA SER A 22 -16.70 -5.88 -7.26
C SER A 22 -16.12 -6.01 -5.84
N GLY A 23 -16.97 -5.90 -4.82
CA GLY A 23 -16.58 -6.11 -3.42
C GLY A 23 -16.05 -7.52 -3.17
N LEU A 24 -16.68 -8.55 -3.75
CA LEU A 24 -16.21 -9.94 -3.69
C LEU A 24 -14.89 -10.14 -4.42
N SER A 25 -14.70 -9.52 -5.59
CA SER A 25 -13.42 -9.58 -6.31
C SER A 25 -12.29 -8.99 -5.45
N PHE A 26 -12.54 -7.83 -4.81
CA PHE A 26 -11.60 -7.20 -3.91
C PHE A 26 -11.33 -8.10 -2.69
N PHE A 27 -12.38 -8.66 -2.10
CA PHE A 27 -12.28 -9.59 -0.97
C PHE A 27 -11.39 -10.78 -1.30
N PHE A 28 -11.63 -11.48 -2.41
CA PHE A 28 -10.86 -12.67 -2.78
C PHE A 28 -9.39 -12.34 -3.09
N ILE A 29 -9.13 -11.25 -3.81
CA ILE A 29 -7.76 -10.81 -4.12
C ILE A 29 -7.00 -10.46 -2.85
N LEU A 30 -7.61 -9.70 -1.94
CA LEU A 30 -6.96 -9.27 -0.71
C LEU A 30 -6.81 -10.42 0.28
N THR A 31 -7.78 -11.34 0.32
CA THR A 31 -7.64 -12.57 1.09
C THR A 31 -6.47 -13.39 0.57
N ALA A 32 -6.35 -13.61 -0.74
CA ALA A 32 -5.23 -14.35 -1.32
C ALA A 32 -3.88 -13.70 -0.99
N LEU A 33 -3.77 -12.38 -1.14
CA LEU A 33 -2.57 -11.62 -0.78
C LEU A 33 -2.24 -11.75 0.71
N MET A 34 -3.22 -11.57 1.58
CA MET A 34 -2.95 -11.58 3.01
C MET A 34 -2.78 -13.00 3.59
N VAL A 35 -3.29 -14.05 2.94
CA VAL A 35 -2.95 -15.46 3.26
C VAL A 35 -1.48 -15.74 2.96
N LEU A 36 -0.98 -15.24 1.82
CA LEU A 36 0.40 -15.49 1.39
C LEU A 36 1.42 -14.65 2.14
N ARG A 37 1.03 -13.52 2.74
CA ARG A 37 1.93 -12.62 3.46
C ARG A 37 2.68 -13.34 4.60
N PRO A 38 2.02 -14.03 5.56
CA PRO A 38 2.72 -14.78 6.60
C PRO A 38 3.69 -15.84 6.05
N ALA A 39 3.27 -16.57 5.00
CA ALA A 39 4.10 -17.56 4.33
C ALA A 39 5.35 -16.92 3.71
N ARG A 40 5.19 -15.75 3.08
CA ARG A 40 6.30 -14.96 2.50
C ARG A 40 7.30 -14.54 3.58
N GLU A 41 6.84 -14.05 4.72
CA GLU A 41 7.72 -13.67 5.81
C GLU A 41 8.48 -14.90 6.37
N ALA A 42 7.78 -16.01 6.60
CA ALA A 42 8.39 -17.22 7.14
C ALA A 42 9.41 -17.86 6.19
N LEU A 43 9.07 -17.97 4.89
CA LEU A 43 9.97 -18.46 3.84
C LEU A 43 11.17 -17.53 3.64
N GLY A 44 10.96 -16.21 3.70
CA GLY A 44 12.05 -15.23 3.59
C GLY A 44 13.08 -15.35 4.70
N MET A 45 12.67 -15.78 5.91
CA MET A 45 13.55 -15.98 7.06
C MET A 45 14.26 -17.35 7.09
N GLN A 46 14.07 -18.23 6.11
CA GLN A 46 14.70 -19.56 6.13
C GLN A 46 16.24 -19.49 6.12
N ARG A 47 16.84 -18.57 5.36
CA ARG A 47 18.30 -18.29 5.41
C ARG A 47 18.70 -17.25 6.46
N GLY A 48 17.83 -17.03 7.45
CA GLY A 48 18.03 -16.04 8.49
C GLY A 48 17.65 -14.61 8.08
N ILE A 49 17.65 -13.73 9.07
CA ILE A 49 17.19 -12.33 8.95
C ILE A 49 18.12 -11.52 8.02
N GLU A 50 19.40 -11.86 7.95
CA GLU A 50 20.37 -11.20 7.07
C GLU A 50 19.97 -11.33 5.59
N ALA A 51 19.48 -12.51 5.18
CA ALA A 51 19.00 -12.69 3.82
C ALA A 51 17.80 -11.78 3.50
N VAL A 52 16.91 -11.55 4.47
CA VAL A 52 15.77 -10.64 4.32
C VAL A 52 16.24 -9.22 4.02
N ARG A 53 17.32 -8.74 4.64
CA ARG A 53 17.90 -7.41 4.36
C ARG A 53 18.32 -7.26 2.89
N TRP A 54 18.87 -8.31 2.29
CA TRP A 54 19.20 -8.35 0.86
C TRP A 54 17.97 -8.52 -0.03
N LEU A 55 16.94 -9.24 0.43
CA LEU A 55 15.68 -9.38 -0.29
C LEU A 55 14.94 -8.05 -0.45
N PHE A 56 15.11 -7.10 0.47
CA PHE A 56 14.62 -5.72 0.31
C PHE A 56 15.27 -5.02 -0.90
N LEU A 57 16.59 -5.13 -1.04
CA LEU A 57 17.30 -4.60 -2.21
C LEU A 57 16.84 -5.30 -3.49
N GLY A 58 16.77 -6.63 -3.48
CA GLY A 58 16.28 -7.42 -4.62
C GLY A 58 14.85 -7.03 -5.02
N THR A 59 13.98 -6.81 -4.04
CA THR A 59 12.59 -6.36 -4.26
C THR A 59 12.54 -4.95 -4.85
N ALA A 60 13.36 -4.02 -4.36
CA ALA A 60 13.43 -2.66 -4.90
C ALA A 60 13.87 -2.68 -6.37
N VAL A 61 14.94 -3.40 -6.71
CA VAL A 61 15.44 -3.56 -8.08
C VAL A 61 14.39 -4.23 -8.97
N ALA A 62 13.80 -5.34 -8.53
CA ALA A 62 12.78 -6.06 -9.29
C ALA A 62 11.55 -5.18 -9.55
N THR A 63 11.08 -4.43 -8.54
CA THR A 63 9.93 -3.53 -8.69
C THR A 63 10.18 -2.44 -9.74
N LEU A 64 11.38 -1.85 -9.73
CA LEU A 64 11.78 -0.85 -10.73
C LEU A 64 11.88 -1.44 -12.13
N ALA A 65 12.39 -2.68 -12.26
CA ALA A 65 12.55 -3.36 -13.53
C ALA A 65 11.21 -3.81 -14.16
N VAL A 66 10.25 -4.25 -13.34
CA VAL A 66 8.98 -4.79 -13.84
C VAL A 66 8.00 -3.67 -14.26
N ASN A 67 8.12 -2.47 -13.69
CA ASN A 67 7.24 -1.34 -14.01
C ASN A 67 7.17 -0.97 -15.52
N PRO A 68 8.29 -0.81 -16.26
CA PRO A 68 8.25 -0.53 -17.70
C PRO A 68 7.72 -1.72 -18.53
N LEU A 69 8.05 -2.96 -18.14
CA LEU A 69 7.56 -4.16 -18.81
C LEU A 69 6.03 -4.21 -18.79
N PHE A 70 5.43 -3.80 -17.68
CA PHE A 70 3.98 -3.75 -17.54
C PHE A 70 3.31 -2.67 -18.40
N GLY A 71 3.88 -1.46 -18.45
CA GLY A 71 3.35 -0.39 -19.32
C GLY A 71 3.26 -0.82 -20.79
N LEU A 72 4.24 -1.61 -21.24
CA LEU A 72 4.25 -2.20 -22.58
C LEU A 72 3.21 -3.32 -22.76
N LEU A 73 2.95 -4.12 -21.73
CA LEU A 73 2.02 -5.25 -21.79
C LEU A 73 0.54 -4.80 -21.75
N VAL A 74 0.23 -3.80 -20.92
CA VAL A 74 -1.12 -3.23 -20.81
C VAL A 74 -1.51 -2.47 -22.07
N SER A 75 -0.57 -1.78 -22.71
CA SER A 75 -0.85 -1.00 -23.93
C SER A 75 -1.19 -1.88 -25.15
N ARG A 76 -0.83 -3.17 -25.14
CA ARG A 76 -1.02 -4.08 -26.28
C ARG A 76 -2.17 -5.08 -26.13
N THR A 77 -2.81 -5.16 -24.97
CA THR A 77 -3.75 -6.25 -24.66
C THR A 77 -5.11 -5.70 -24.25
N ARG A 78 -6.21 -6.36 -24.65
CA ARG A 78 -7.55 -6.03 -24.11
C ARG A 78 -7.55 -6.20 -22.60
N ARG A 79 -7.96 -5.16 -21.86
CA ARG A 79 -7.72 -5.06 -20.41
C ARG A 79 -8.30 -6.23 -19.63
N LEU A 80 -9.48 -6.73 -20.00
CA LEU A 80 -10.11 -7.86 -19.33
C LEU A 80 -9.36 -9.19 -19.51
N VAL A 81 -8.85 -9.44 -20.72
CA VAL A 81 -8.02 -10.62 -21.00
C VAL A 81 -6.74 -10.53 -20.19
N PHE A 82 -6.14 -9.35 -20.16
CA PHE A 82 -4.95 -9.07 -19.38
C PHE A 82 -5.15 -9.30 -17.87
N ILE A 83 -6.23 -8.77 -17.29
CA ILE A 83 -6.58 -8.97 -15.88
C ILE A 83 -6.72 -10.47 -15.57
N THR A 84 -7.50 -11.18 -16.37
CA THR A 84 -7.75 -12.62 -16.17
C THR A 84 -6.47 -13.44 -16.31
N ALA A 85 -5.68 -13.17 -17.35
CA ALA A 85 -4.40 -13.84 -17.58
C ALA A 85 -3.42 -13.57 -16.43
N THR A 86 -3.41 -12.35 -15.87
CA THR A 86 -2.56 -11.99 -14.74
C THR A 86 -2.90 -12.83 -13.50
N TYR A 87 -4.19 -12.95 -13.14
CA TYR A 87 -4.59 -13.76 -11.98
C TYR A 87 -4.35 -15.25 -12.20
N LEU A 88 -4.58 -15.77 -13.41
CA LEU A 88 -4.27 -17.16 -13.75
C LEU A 88 -2.77 -17.43 -13.74
N PHE A 89 -1.95 -16.50 -14.22
CA PHE A 89 -0.49 -16.59 -14.15
C PHE A 89 0.01 -16.67 -12.71
N PHE A 90 -0.51 -15.81 -11.82
CA PHE A 90 -0.15 -15.84 -10.40
C PHE A 90 -0.66 -17.12 -9.72
N ALA A 91 -1.88 -17.58 -10.03
CA ALA A 91 -2.39 -18.86 -9.54
C ALA A 91 -1.52 -20.05 -10.01
N ALA A 92 -1.16 -20.11 -11.29
CA ALA A 92 -0.28 -21.15 -11.82
C ALA A 92 1.12 -21.11 -11.18
N SER A 93 1.66 -19.90 -10.98
CA SER A 93 2.94 -19.72 -10.28
C SER A 93 2.88 -20.25 -8.84
N LEU A 94 1.77 -20.04 -8.12
CA LEU A 94 1.57 -20.61 -6.78
C LEU A 94 1.56 -22.14 -6.79
N LEU A 95 0.98 -22.77 -7.82
CA LEU A 95 1.05 -24.22 -7.99
C LEU A 95 2.49 -24.69 -8.20
N VAL A 96 3.27 -23.98 -9.02
CA VAL A 96 4.71 -24.29 -9.21
C VAL A 96 5.48 -24.16 -7.89
N PHE A 97 5.29 -23.07 -7.14
CA PHE A 97 5.93 -22.90 -5.83
C PHE A 97 5.51 -23.99 -4.85
N TYR A 98 4.23 -24.36 -4.82
CA TYR A 98 3.75 -25.47 -4.01
C TYR A 98 4.46 -26.78 -4.36
N THR A 99 4.53 -27.13 -5.65
CA THR A 99 5.21 -28.34 -6.11
C THR A 99 6.70 -28.32 -5.74
N LEU A 100 7.38 -27.19 -5.91
CA LEU A 100 8.79 -27.04 -5.53
C LEU A 100 9.02 -27.23 -4.02
N LEU A 101 8.14 -26.65 -3.18
CA LEU A 101 8.25 -26.75 -1.72
C LEU A 101 7.96 -28.17 -1.21
N VAL A 102 7.05 -28.91 -1.85
CA VAL A 102 6.66 -30.26 -1.42
C VAL A 102 7.59 -31.33 -2.00
N MET A 103 7.91 -31.25 -3.29
CA MET A 103 8.61 -32.31 -4.02
C MET A 103 10.13 -32.16 -3.99
N ALA A 104 10.65 -30.95 -3.79
CA ALA A 104 12.10 -30.70 -3.76
C ALA A 104 12.56 -29.79 -2.60
N PRO A 105 12.14 -30.06 -1.35
CA PRO A 105 12.45 -29.21 -0.20
C PRO A 105 13.96 -29.05 0.04
N ALA A 106 14.75 -30.10 -0.14
CA ALA A 106 16.20 -30.05 0.08
C ALA A 106 16.99 -29.38 -1.05
N ALA A 107 16.52 -29.48 -2.31
CA ALA A 107 17.23 -28.93 -3.47
C ALA A 107 16.88 -27.46 -3.75
N PHE A 108 15.64 -27.05 -3.46
CA PHE A 108 15.14 -25.73 -3.83
C PHE A 108 14.45 -24.98 -2.69
N GLY A 109 14.23 -25.56 -1.51
CA GLY A 109 13.46 -24.92 -0.42
C GLY A 109 13.92 -23.49 -0.11
N GLU A 110 15.19 -23.30 0.21
CA GLU A 110 15.71 -21.99 0.62
C GLU A 110 15.75 -20.96 -0.52
N THR A 111 16.20 -21.36 -1.71
CA THR A 111 16.26 -20.45 -2.88
C THR A 111 14.85 -20.12 -3.37
N SER A 112 13.94 -21.08 -3.34
CA SER A 112 12.53 -20.86 -3.72
C SER A 112 11.83 -19.92 -2.75
N GLY A 113 12.14 -19.95 -1.45
CA GLY A 113 11.61 -19.00 -0.46
C GLY A 113 12.02 -17.54 -0.75
N MET A 114 13.28 -17.33 -1.16
CA MET A 114 13.78 -16.01 -1.59
C MET A 114 13.09 -15.50 -2.86
N VAL A 115 13.00 -16.36 -3.87
CA VAL A 115 12.33 -16.03 -5.13
C VAL A 115 10.84 -15.74 -4.86
N PHE A 116 10.20 -16.54 -4.00
CA PHE A 116 8.82 -16.33 -3.57
C PHE A 116 8.63 -15.00 -2.85
N PHE A 117 9.58 -14.57 -2.02
CA PHE A 117 9.51 -13.27 -1.33
C PHE A 117 9.48 -12.07 -2.29
N VAL A 118 10.34 -12.10 -3.31
CA VAL A 118 10.39 -11.07 -4.37
C VAL A 118 9.16 -11.18 -5.27
N TRP A 119 8.80 -12.39 -5.69
CA TRP A 119 7.60 -12.68 -6.50
C TRP A 119 6.32 -12.18 -5.81
N TYR A 120 6.16 -12.41 -4.50
CA TYR A 120 5.00 -11.95 -3.74
C TYR A 120 4.91 -10.41 -3.73
N SER A 121 6.06 -9.74 -3.66
CA SER A 121 6.11 -8.28 -3.64
C SER A 121 5.67 -7.69 -4.99
N VAL A 122 6.08 -8.33 -6.09
CA VAL A 122 5.60 -8.05 -7.45
C VAL A 122 4.09 -8.32 -7.54
N PHE A 123 3.64 -9.52 -7.13
CA PHE A 123 2.22 -9.90 -7.12
C PHE A 123 1.35 -8.89 -6.36
N ASN A 124 1.78 -8.46 -5.16
CA ASN A 124 1.05 -7.50 -4.34
C ASN A 124 0.84 -6.14 -5.04
N LEU A 125 1.84 -5.66 -5.79
CA LEU A 125 1.70 -4.44 -6.58
C LEU A 125 0.73 -4.64 -7.74
N PHE A 126 0.89 -5.74 -8.49
CA PHE A 126 0.10 -6.00 -9.68
C PHE A 126 -1.37 -6.28 -9.39
N ALA A 127 -1.66 -7.12 -8.41
CA ALA A 127 -3.02 -7.49 -8.05
C ALA A 127 -3.89 -6.26 -7.74
N MET A 128 -3.33 -5.30 -7.01
CA MET A 128 -4.01 -4.03 -6.69
C MET A 128 -4.17 -3.13 -7.91
N MET A 129 -3.11 -2.96 -8.70
CA MET A 129 -3.14 -2.08 -9.88
C MET A 129 -4.15 -2.56 -10.92
N VAL A 130 -4.18 -3.86 -11.17
CA VAL A 130 -5.05 -4.52 -12.15
C VAL A 130 -6.52 -4.44 -11.72
N LEU A 131 -6.80 -4.64 -10.42
CA LEU A 131 -8.15 -4.48 -9.87
C LEU A 131 -8.66 -3.05 -10.01
N TRP A 132 -7.88 -2.05 -9.58
CA TRP A 132 -8.31 -0.65 -9.66
C TRP A 132 -8.42 -0.15 -11.09
N GLY A 133 -7.56 -0.63 -11.99
CA GLY A 133 -7.70 -0.38 -13.42
C GLY A 133 -9.05 -0.87 -13.97
N LEU A 134 -9.48 -2.08 -13.59
CA LEU A 134 -10.82 -2.58 -13.96
C LEU A 134 -11.93 -1.68 -13.40
N MET A 135 -11.83 -1.28 -12.13
CA MET A 135 -12.87 -0.45 -11.52
C MET A 135 -13.00 0.90 -12.23
N ALA A 136 -11.86 1.53 -12.57
CA ALA A 136 -11.83 2.80 -13.29
C ALA A 136 -12.45 2.72 -14.69
N ASP A 137 -12.33 1.59 -15.38
CA ASP A 137 -12.92 1.41 -16.72
C ASP A 137 -14.41 1.12 -16.72
N ARG A 138 -14.92 0.52 -15.64
CA ARG A 138 -16.29 -0.02 -15.61
C ARG A 138 -17.27 0.86 -14.85
N PHE A 139 -16.79 1.71 -13.95
CA PHE A 139 -17.63 2.63 -13.21
C PHE A 139 -17.44 4.06 -13.69
N SER A 140 -18.54 4.81 -13.80
CA SER A 140 -18.48 6.25 -14.09
C SER A 140 -17.80 7.02 -12.96
N LEU A 141 -17.41 8.26 -13.21
CA LEU A 141 -16.86 9.14 -12.16
C LEU A 141 -17.86 9.34 -11.00
N GLU A 142 -19.15 9.51 -11.31
CA GLU A 142 -20.21 9.64 -10.29
C GLU A 142 -20.33 8.36 -9.46
N GLN A 143 -20.36 7.20 -10.12
CA GLN A 143 -20.40 5.90 -9.47
C GLN A 143 -19.16 5.66 -8.60
N SER A 144 -17.98 6.02 -9.09
CA SER A 144 -16.72 5.83 -8.37
C SER A 144 -16.71 6.58 -7.04
N LYS A 145 -17.15 7.84 -7.02
CA LYS A 145 -17.23 8.66 -5.79
C LYS A 145 -18.17 8.06 -4.73
N ARG A 146 -19.24 7.39 -5.16
CA ARG A 146 -20.28 6.83 -4.28
C ARG A 146 -19.99 5.40 -3.86
N LEU A 147 -19.53 4.57 -4.79
CA LEU A 147 -19.49 3.11 -4.66
C LEU A 147 -18.12 2.58 -4.25
N PHE A 148 -17.00 3.27 -4.58
CA PHE A 148 -15.67 2.74 -4.28
C PHE A 148 -15.41 2.59 -2.79
N GLY A 149 -15.97 3.47 -1.96
CA GLY A 149 -15.91 3.33 -0.50
C GLY A 149 -16.57 2.03 -0.01
N VAL A 150 -17.72 1.67 -0.58
CA VAL A 150 -18.42 0.42 -0.24
C VAL A 150 -17.68 -0.80 -0.79
N ILE A 151 -17.19 -0.73 -2.03
CA ILE A 151 -16.40 -1.80 -2.66
C ILE A 151 -15.11 -2.06 -1.85
N ALA A 152 -14.48 -1.01 -1.34
CA ALA A 152 -13.28 -1.10 -0.50
C ALA A 152 -13.51 -1.84 0.83
N VAL A 153 -14.75 -1.93 1.32
CA VAL A 153 -15.10 -2.77 2.49
C VAL A 153 -14.76 -4.24 2.23
N GLY A 154 -14.97 -4.72 1.01
CA GLY A 154 -14.56 -6.06 0.59
C GLY A 154 -13.05 -6.28 0.76
N GLY A 155 -12.24 -5.29 0.40
CA GLY A 155 -10.79 -5.30 0.62
C GLY A 155 -10.41 -5.34 2.11
N THR A 156 -11.06 -4.55 2.96
CA THR A 156 -10.84 -4.57 4.42
C THR A 156 -11.20 -5.92 5.03
N LEU A 157 -12.35 -6.50 4.65
CA LEU A 157 -12.76 -7.82 5.09
C LEU A 157 -11.76 -8.89 4.62
N GLY A 158 -11.32 -8.84 3.37
CA GLY A 158 -10.33 -9.76 2.84
C GLY A 158 -8.99 -9.65 3.56
N ALA A 159 -8.61 -8.43 3.95
CA ALA A 159 -7.38 -8.18 4.67
C ALA A 159 -7.39 -8.65 6.14
N ILE A 160 -8.57 -8.99 6.68
CA ILE A 160 -8.76 -9.65 7.98
C ILE A 160 -8.93 -11.16 7.79
N ALA A 161 -9.72 -11.56 6.80
CA ALA A 161 -9.98 -12.97 6.48
C ALA A 161 -8.69 -13.71 6.09
N GLY A 162 -7.76 -13.05 5.39
CA GLY A 162 -6.53 -13.68 4.95
C GLY A 162 -5.62 -14.15 6.09
N PRO A 163 -5.19 -13.28 7.01
CA PRO A 163 -4.40 -13.69 8.16
C PRO A 163 -5.17 -14.63 9.10
N TRP A 164 -6.50 -14.47 9.22
CA TRP A 164 -7.33 -15.41 9.94
C TRP A 164 -7.28 -16.82 9.34
N LEU A 165 -7.49 -16.95 8.02
CA LEU A 165 -7.37 -18.23 7.30
C LEU A 165 -5.97 -18.81 7.46
N ALA A 166 -4.92 -18.02 7.24
CA ALA A 166 -3.54 -18.48 7.43
C ALA A 166 -3.31 -18.99 8.86
N SER A 167 -3.81 -18.29 9.88
CA SER A 167 -3.63 -18.70 11.29
C SER A 167 -4.35 -20.00 11.66
N ARG A 168 -5.37 -20.40 10.89
CA ARG A 168 -6.17 -21.62 11.11
C ARG A 168 -5.76 -22.78 10.22
N LEU A 169 -5.29 -22.49 9.01
CA LEU A 169 -5.00 -23.49 7.99
C LEU A 169 -3.53 -23.88 7.93
N THR A 170 -2.62 -23.10 8.51
CA THR A 170 -1.20 -23.46 8.55
C THR A 170 -0.95 -24.73 9.36
N GLU A 171 -1.65 -24.92 10.49
CA GLU A 171 -1.49 -26.11 11.34
C GLU A 171 -1.91 -27.41 10.64
N PRO A 172 -3.10 -27.51 10.00
CA PRO A 172 -3.51 -28.73 9.30
C PRO A 172 -2.92 -28.90 7.89
N LEU A 173 -2.63 -27.82 7.15
CA LEU A 173 -2.21 -27.90 5.73
C LEU A 173 -0.72 -27.58 5.52
N GLY A 174 -0.03 -27.08 6.54
CA GLY A 174 1.31 -26.52 6.42
C GLY A 174 1.34 -25.19 5.66
N THR A 175 2.51 -24.53 5.69
CA THR A 175 2.76 -23.28 4.97
C THR A 175 2.58 -23.44 3.46
N ALA A 176 3.01 -24.57 2.91
CA ALA A 176 2.85 -24.87 1.49
C ALA A 176 1.36 -24.95 1.09
N GLY A 177 0.50 -25.54 1.93
CA GLY A 177 -0.93 -25.65 1.65
C GLY A 177 -1.64 -24.30 1.50
N LEU A 178 -1.14 -23.24 2.15
CA LEU A 178 -1.67 -21.88 1.98
C LEU A 178 -1.55 -21.36 0.54
N LEU A 179 -0.55 -21.83 -0.23
CA LEU A 179 -0.38 -21.45 -1.63
C LEU A 179 -1.54 -21.99 -2.49
N LEU A 180 -2.03 -23.20 -2.18
CA LEU A 180 -3.20 -23.77 -2.85
C LEU A 180 -4.48 -23.00 -2.50
N VAL A 181 -4.64 -22.62 -1.22
CA VAL A 181 -5.77 -21.79 -0.78
C VAL A 181 -5.78 -20.45 -1.53
N ALA A 182 -4.62 -19.78 -1.62
CA ALA A 182 -4.49 -18.54 -2.34
C ALA A 182 -4.72 -18.69 -3.85
N ALA A 183 -4.28 -19.79 -4.47
CA ALA A 183 -4.55 -20.09 -5.88
C ALA A 183 -6.06 -20.27 -6.13
N GLY A 184 -6.77 -20.97 -5.24
CA GLY A 184 -8.24 -21.10 -5.30
C GLY A 184 -8.95 -19.76 -5.17
N LEU A 185 -8.53 -18.91 -4.21
CA LEU A 185 -9.06 -17.56 -4.04
C LEU A 185 -8.82 -16.68 -5.28
N LEU A 186 -7.66 -16.80 -5.94
CA LEU A 186 -7.40 -16.12 -7.22
C LEU A 186 -8.30 -16.61 -8.36
N GLY A 187 -8.62 -17.91 -8.38
CA GLY A 187 -9.63 -18.46 -9.29
C GLY A 187 -11.02 -17.85 -9.08
N LEU A 188 -11.44 -17.74 -7.82
CA LEU A 188 -12.71 -17.08 -7.43
C LEU A 188 -12.71 -15.58 -7.76
N ALA A 189 -11.57 -14.91 -7.59
CA ALA A 189 -11.39 -13.53 -8.01
C ALA A 189 -11.53 -13.36 -9.52
N ALA A 190 -10.90 -14.23 -10.32
CA ALA A 190 -11.04 -14.21 -11.77
C ALA A 190 -12.48 -14.44 -12.23
N LEU A 191 -13.22 -15.35 -11.56
CA LEU A 191 -14.65 -15.54 -11.82
C LEU A 191 -15.47 -14.29 -11.47
N SER A 192 -15.20 -13.69 -10.30
CA SER A 192 -15.88 -12.48 -9.86
C SER A 192 -15.63 -11.30 -10.80
N VAL A 193 -14.41 -11.17 -11.33
CA VAL A 193 -14.08 -10.16 -12.37
C VAL A 193 -14.87 -10.38 -13.66
N ARG A 194 -15.06 -11.63 -14.09
CA ARG A 194 -15.90 -11.94 -15.26
C ARG A 194 -17.37 -11.56 -15.01
N VAL A 195 -17.87 -11.83 -13.80
CA VAL A 195 -19.22 -11.41 -13.40
C VAL A 195 -19.34 -9.88 -13.42
N VAL A 196 -18.36 -9.14 -12.87
CA VAL A 196 -18.34 -7.67 -12.94
C VAL A 196 -18.38 -7.19 -14.39
N ALA A 197 -17.58 -7.80 -15.27
CA ALA A 197 -17.54 -7.41 -16.66
C ALA A 197 -18.82 -7.72 -17.44
N HIS A 198 -19.56 -8.75 -17.03
CA HIS A 198 -20.86 -9.06 -17.61
C HIS A 198 -21.94 -8.08 -17.12
N LEU A 199 -21.91 -7.72 -15.84
CA LEU A 199 -22.86 -6.80 -15.21
C LEU A 199 -22.58 -5.33 -15.54
N GLN A 200 -21.33 -4.98 -15.86
CA GLN A 200 -20.88 -3.67 -16.30
C GLN A 200 -20.08 -3.85 -17.60
N PRO A 201 -20.76 -3.97 -18.75
CA PRO A 201 -20.12 -4.04 -20.05
C PRO A 201 -19.22 -2.82 -20.28
N GLU A 202 -18.18 -3.01 -21.06
CA GLU A 202 -17.24 -1.95 -21.42
C GLU A 202 -18.01 -0.78 -22.05
N ARG A 203 -17.97 0.38 -21.42
CA ARG A 203 -18.57 1.58 -22.00
C ARG A 203 -17.70 1.96 -23.19
N THR A 204 -18.22 1.73 -24.40
CA THR A 204 -17.74 2.44 -25.58
C THR A 204 -18.01 3.92 -25.36
N TRP A 205 -17.03 4.65 -24.82
CA TRP A 205 -17.02 6.09 -24.99
C TRP A 205 -17.04 6.35 -26.49
N PRO A 206 -18.03 7.09 -27.04
CA PRO A 206 -17.84 7.70 -28.33
C PRO A 206 -16.57 8.54 -28.23
N ALA A 207 -15.58 8.26 -29.08
CA ALA A 207 -14.51 9.22 -29.31
C ALA A 207 -15.21 10.52 -29.74
N ALA A 208 -15.10 11.56 -28.91
CA ALA A 208 -15.76 12.86 -29.08
C ALA A 208 -17.30 12.82 -29.06
N SER A 209 -17.90 13.11 -27.90
CA SER A 209 -19.21 13.75 -27.86
C SER A 209 -19.05 15.11 -27.20
N ASP A 210 -19.28 16.17 -27.96
CA ASP A 210 -19.30 17.58 -27.56
C ASP A 210 -20.39 17.84 -26.50
N ALA A 211 -20.15 17.43 -25.26
CA ALA A 211 -20.91 17.86 -24.10
C ALA A 211 -20.11 18.98 -23.39
N PRO A 212 -20.64 20.22 -23.28
CA PRO A 212 -19.88 21.38 -22.80
C PRO A 212 -19.46 21.37 -21.31
N GLU A 213 -19.64 20.27 -20.58
CA GLU A 213 -19.47 20.23 -19.12
C GLU A 213 -18.81 18.95 -18.60
N ALA A 214 -18.00 18.28 -19.44
CA ALA A 214 -17.02 17.35 -18.92
C ALA A 214 -15.80 18.13 -18.37
N PRO A 215 -15.53 18.18 -17.06
CA PRO A 215 -14.20 18.54 -16.60
C PRO A 215 -13.21 17.58 -17.30
N PRO A 216 -12.08 18.08 -17.83
CA PRO A 216 -11.23 17.29 -18.70
C PRO A 216 -10.93 15.96 -18.03
N ALA A 217 -11.25 14.87 -18.73
CA ALA A 217 -10.78 13.56 -18.36
C ALA A 217 -9.31 13.71 -17.99
N VAL A 218 -8.95 13.42 -16.74
CA VAL A 218 -7.56 13.34 -16.36
C VAL A 218 -7.02 12.23 -17.22
N ASP A 219 -6.31 12.62 -18.27
CA ASP A 219 -5.74 11.73 -19.24
C ASP A 219 -4.72 10.87 -18.50
N GLU A 220 -5.13 9.68 -18.05
CA GLU A 220 -4.21 8.67 -17.51
C GLU A 220 -3.18 8.24 -18.56
N ARG A 221 -3.40 8.60 -19.84
CA ARG A 221 -2.48 8.47 -20.96
C ARG A 221 -1.83 9.78 -21.38
N ALA A 222 -1.99 10.87 -20.62
CA ALA A 222 -0.98 11.89 -20.61
C ALA A 222 0.23 11.21 -19.98
N VAL A 223 1.05 10.61 -20.85
CA VAL A 223 2.45 10.38 -20.61
C VAL A 223 2.96 11.75 -20.18
N ILE A 224 2.95 12.01 -18.87
CA ILE A 224 3.67 13.13 -18.29
C ILE A 224 5.12 12.71 -18.41
N GLY A 225 5.65 12.92 -19.61
CA GLY A 225 7.04 12.77 -19.97
C GLY A 225 7.82 13.73 -19.09
N GLY A 226 8.34 13.19 -18.01
CA GLY A 226 9.44 13.74 -17.25
C GLY A 226 10.23 12.55 -16.79
N SER A 227 11.49 12.45 -17.19
CA SER A 227 12.36 11.39 -16.69
C SER A 227 12.40 11.46 -15.15
N ALA A 228 12.56 10.32 -14.46
CA ALA A 228 12.75 10.30 -13.00
C ALA A 228 13.84 11.29 -12.53
N TRP A 229 14.76 11.64 -13.44
CA TRP A 229 15.78 12.67 -13.32
C TRP A 229 15.26 14.08 -13.09
N GLU A 230 14.12 14.46 -13.68
CA GLU A 230 13.52 15.78 -13.48
C GLU A 230 12.86 15.89 -12.10
N GLY A 231 12.25 14.81 -11.61
CA GLY A 231 11.75 14.72 -10.23
C GLY A 231 12.90 14.83 -9.21
N LEU A 232 14.00 14.12 -9.47
CA LEU A 232 15.24 14.22 -8.68
C LEU A 232 15.73 15.67 -8.62
N ARG A 233 15.84 16.34 -9.78
CA ARG A 233 16.32 17.73 -9.87
C ARG A 233 15.40 18.71 -9.16
N ALA A 234 14.09 18.52 -9.23
CA ALA A 234 13.11 19.36 -8.53
C ALA A 234 13.26 19.25 -7.00
N VAL A 235 13.47 18.04 -6.48
CA VAL A 235 13.70 17.81 -5.05
C VAL A 235 14.96 18.51 -4.55
N PHE A 236 16.09 18.40 -5.25
CA PHE A 236 17.35 19.04 -4.82
C PHE A 236 17.36 20.57 -4.96
N ARG A 237 16.45 21.15 -5.74
CA ARG A 237 16.35 22.62 -5.91
C ARG A 237 15.48 23.30 -4.86
N SER A 238 14.60 22.56 -4.18
CA SER A 238 13.66 23.12 -3.23
C SER A 238 13.93 22.59 -1.81
N PRO A 239 14.33 23.45 -0.84
CA PRO A 239 14.53 23.01 0.54
C PRO A 239 13.25 22.42 1.14
N TYR A 240 12.08 22.86 0.67
CA TYR A 240 10.79 22.30 1.08
C TYR A 240 10.57 20.87 0.57
N LEU A 241 10.82 20.61 -0.73
CA LEU A 241 10.72 19.24 -1.29
C LEU A 241 11.77 18.29 -0.73
N LEU A 242 12.97 18.81 -0.42
CA LEU A 242 14.01 18.06 0.27
C LEU A 242 13.58 17.71 1.70
N GLY A 243 12.93 18.62 2.41
CA GLY A 243 12.31 18.35 3.70
C GLY A 243 11.22 17.26 3.64
N ILE A 244 10.34 17.30 2.63
CA ILE A 244 9.34 16.23 2.42
C ILE A 244 10.03 14.90 2.13
N SER A 245 11.08 14.91 1.32
CA SER A 245 11.85 13.69 0.99
C SER A 245 12.52 13.11 2.23
N ALA A 246 13.17 13.95 3.06
CA ALA A 246 13.74 13.53 4.33
C ALA A 246 12.68 12.97 5.29
N TYR A 247 11.49 13.60 5.35
CA TYR A 247 10.38 13.12 6.15
C TYR A 247 9.93 11.70 5.74
N VAL A 248 9.78 11.45 4.43
CA VAL A 248 9.40 10.13 3.90
C VAL A 248 10.52 9.11 4.07
N LEU A 249 11.78 9.52 3.91
CA LEU A 249 12.94 8.66 4.13
C LEU A 249 12.99 8.17 5.59
N ILE A 250 12.87 9.08 6.56
CA ILE A 250 12.89 8.74 7.98
C ILE A 250 11.70 7.84 8.32
N MET A 251 10.51 8.15 7.80
CA MET A 251 9.32 7.31 7.96
C MET A 251 9.56 5.87 7.48
N ALA A 252 10.16 5.70 6.29
CA ALA A 252 10.47 4.38 5.73
C ALA A 252 11.52 3.64 6.56
N VAL A 253 12.57 4.31 7.03
CA VAL A 253 13.58 3.74 7.93
C VAL A 253 12.96 3.25 9.24
N ILE A 254 12.13 4.08 9.88
CA ILE A 254 11.43 3.75 11.13
C ILE A 254 10.46 2.57 10.93
N ALA A 255 9.69 2.57 9.84
CA ALA A 255 8.81 1.46 9.51
C ALA A 255 9.60 0.16 9.27
N THR A 256 10.79 0.26 8.66
CA THR A 256 11.69 -0.86 8.44
C THR A 256 12.27 -1.40 9.73
N PHE A 257 12.67 -0.53 10.67
CA PHE A 257 13.09 -0.94 12.01
C PHE A 257 11.98 -1.74 12.71
N LEU A 258 10.74 -1.25 12.71
CA LEU A 258 9.60 -1.96 13.30
C LEU A 258 9.36 -3.32 12.61
N TYR A 259 9.52 -3.38 11.29
CA TYR A 259 9.44 -4.63 10.54
C TYR A 259 10.50 -5.64 11.00
N PHE A 260 11.77 -5.24 11.11
CA PHE A 260 12.84 -6.14 11.56
C PHE A 260 12.70 -6.53 13.03
N THR A 261 12.24 -5.63 13.91
CA THR A 261 11.91 -5.98 15.30
C THR A 261 10.86 -7.09 15.35
N ARG A 262 9.82 -7.01 14.52
CA ARG A 262 8.81 -8.07 14.39
C ARG A 262 9.44 -9.39 13.94
N LEU A 263 10.31 -9.37 12.93
CA LEU A 263 11.00 -10.58 12.45
C LEU A 263 11.85 -11.21 13.56
N GLN A 264 12.62 -10.41 14.30
CA GLN A 264 13.44 -10.87 15.42
C GLN A 264 12.60 -11.48 16.55
N MET A 265 11.50 -10.82 16.93
CA MET A 265 10.60 -11.33 17.98
C MET A 265 9.93 -12.65 17.58
N VAL A 266 9.56 -12.82 16.31
CA VAL A 266 9.00 -14.10 15.82
C VAL A 266 10.09 -15.17 15.69
N ALA A 267 11.29 -14.81 15.24
CA ALA A 267 12.42 -15.73 15.15
C ALA A 267 12.82 -16.29 16.54
N ALA A 268 12.67 -15.49 17.60
CA ALA A 268 12.94 -15.90 18.97
C ALA A 268 11.94 -16.95 19.52
N LEU A 269 10.79 -17.17 18.87
CA LEU A 269 9.82 -18.20 19.26
C LEU A 269 10.24 -19.61 18.83
N GLY A 270 11.08 -19.72 17.79
CA GLY A 270 11.54 -21.00 17.26
C GLY A 270 11.87 -20.99 15.76
N GLU A 271 12.29 -22.15 15.27
CA GLU A 271 12.81 -22.32 13.89
C GLU A 271 11.79 -22.93 12.92
N GLY A 272 10.69 -23.51 13.41
CA GLY A 272 9.69 -24.18 12.57
C GLY A 272 9.00 -23.23 11.57
N LEU A 273 8.98 -23.59 10.29
CA LEU A 273 8.36 -22.80 9.21
C LEU A 273 6.88 -22.53 9.50
N ASP A 274 6.12 -23.58 9.80
CA ASP A 274 4.67 -23.48 10.06
C ASP A 274 4.36 -22.72 11.34
N MET A 275 5.20 -22.84 12.36
CA MET A 275 5.11 -22.03 13.58
C MET A 275 5.31 -20.55 13.26
N ARG A 276 6.33 -20.20 12.47
CA ARG A 276 6.62 -18.81 12.06
C ARG A 276 5.48 -18.24 11.23
N THR A 277 4.99 -18.99 10.24
CA THR A 277 3.83 -18.62 9.42
C THR A 277 2.60 -18.37 10.30
N THR A 278 2.32 -19.27 11.26
CA THR A 278 1.18 -19.11 12.17
C THR A 278 1.34 -17.88 13.08
N ALA A 279 2.54 -17.64 13.60
CA ALA A 279 2.83 -16.47 14.43
C ALA A 279 2.64 -15.16 13.65
N PHE A 280 3.19 -15.06 12.45
CA PHE A 280 2.96 -13.90 11.57
C PHE A 280 1.49 -13.72 11.23
N ALA A 281 0.76 -14.80 10.93
CA ALA A 281 -0.66 -14.74 10.63
C ALA A 281 -1.49 -14.21 11.80
N ARG A 282 -1.18 -14.64 13.04
CA ARG A 282 -1.84 -14.13 14.25
C ARG A 282 -1.51 -12.67 14.52
N ILE A 283 -0.23 -12.27 14.40
CA ILE A 283 0.20 -10.88 14.55
C ILE A 283 -0.53 -10.00 13.53
N ASP A 284 -0.52 -10.38 12.25
CA ASP A 284 -1.18 -9.63 11.18
C ASP A 284 -2.70 -9.53 11.43
N LEU A 285 -3.35 -10.60 11.90
CA LEU A 285 -4.77 -10.59 12.25
C LEU A 285 -5.07 -9.58 13.36
N TYR A 286 -4.36 -9.65 14.49
CA TYR A 286 -4.58 -8.74 15.60
C TYR A 286 -4.25 -7.30 15.23
N VAL A 287 -3.17 -7.07 14.49
CA VAL A 287 -2.82 -5.73 13.99
C VAL A 287 -3.94 -5.17 13.12
N GLN A 288 -4.52 -5.97 12.23
CA GLN A 288 -5.59 -5.52 11.36
C GLN A 288 -6.89 -5.20 12.13
N LEU A 289 -7.28 -6.05 13.08
CA LEU A 289 -8.45 -5.81 13.93
C LEU A 289 -8.26 -4.57 14.82
N THR A 290 -7.13 -4.48 15.53
CA THR A 290 -6.83 -3.35 16.41
C THR A 290 -6.68 -2.06 15.60
N THR A 291 -6.04 -2.09 14.42
CA THR A 291 -5.96 -0.91 13.57
C THR A 291 -7.36 -0.46 13.12
N LEU A 292 -8.24 -1.39 12.74
CA LEU A 292 -9.60 -1.04 12.32
C LEU A 292 -10.37 -0.34 13.45
N VAL A 293 -10.27 -0.85 14.68
CA VAL A 293 -10.86 -0.23 15.86
C VAL A 293 -10.28 1.17 16.09
N LEU A 294 -8.95 1.31 16.10
CA LEU A 294 -8.29 2.60 16.27
C LEU A 294 -8.68 3.59 15.17
N GLN A 295 -8.76 3.15 13.91
CA GLN A 295 -9.20 3.99 12.80
C GLN A 295 -10.64 4.48 12.98
N ALA A 296 -11.56 3.61 13.41
CA ALA A 296 -12.94 4.00 13.67
C ALA A 296 -13.04 5.05 14.80
N LEU A 297 -12.22 4.91 15.85
CA LEU A 297 -12.18 5.86 16.98
C LEU A 297 -11.52 7.21 16.61
N VAL A 298 -10.45 7.16 15.81
CA VAL A 298 -9.58 8.32 15.51
C VAL A 298 -10.09 9.12 14.31
N ALA A 299 -10.53 8.47 13.22
CA ALA A 299 -10.95 9.13 11.99
C ALA A 299 -12.15 10.07 12.19
N GLY A 300 -13.03 9.77 13.15
CA GLY A 300 -14.20 10.61 13.46
C GLY A 300 -13.87 11.87 14.27
N LYS A 301 -12.75 11.91 14.99
CA LYS A 301 -12.46 12.98 15.98
C LYS A 301 -11.32 13.92 15.59
N LEU A 302 -10.27 13.43 14.93
CA LEU A 302 -9.02 14.19 14.81
C LEU A 302 -8.92 15.14 13.59
N MET A 303 -9.65 14.87 12.50
CA MET A 303 -9.52 15.65 11.25
C MET A 303 -10.08 17.07 11.30
N LYS A 304 -10.93 17.41 12.29
CA LYS A 304 -11.60 18.72 12.34
C LYS A 304 -10.91 19.74 13.25
N GLN A 305 -9.90 19.36 14.03
CA GLN A 305 -9.39 20.20 15.12
C GLN A 305 -7.85 20.28 15.22
N VAL A 306 -7.10 19.51 14.43
CA VAL A 306 -5.64 19.44 14.54
C VAL A 306 -5.00 19.98 13.27
N GLY A 307 -4.23 21.06 13.39
CA GLY A 307 -3.50 21.68 12.27
C GLY A 307 -2.42 20.77 11.69
N VAL A 308 -2.07 20.98 10.42
CA VAL A 308 -1.17 20.12 9.61
C VAL A 308 0.14 19.83 10.36
N SER A 309 0.71 20.83 11.02
CA SER A 309 1.94 20.71 11.81
C SER A 309 1.86 19.67 12.93
N ALA A 310 0.79 19.68 13.73
CA ALA A 310 0.59 18.74 14.83
C ALA A 310 0.27 17.33 14.32
N THR A 311 -0.45 17.26 13.21
CA THR A 311 -0.76 16.02 12.49
C THR A 311 0.50 15.30 12.01
N LEU A 312 1.46 16.05 11.45
CA LEU A 312 2.73 15.52 10.96
C LEU A 312 3.67 15.05 12.10
N ALA A 313 3.50 15.56 13.32
CA ALA A 313 4.28 15.15 14.49
C ALA A 313 3.76 13.86 15.15
N LEU A 314 2.47 13.53 14.96
CA LEU A 314 1.81 12.43 15.66
C LEU A 314 2.44 11.05 15.38
N LEU A 315 2.73 10.75 14.11
CA LEU A 315 3.33 9.47 13.72
C LEU A 315 4.75 9.28 14.28
N PRO A 316 5.68 10.27 14.19
CA PRO A 316 6.95 10.19 14.88
C PRO A 316 6.84 9.99 16.40
N ILE A 317 5.93 10.71 17.07
CA ILE A 317 5.69 10.53 18.51
C ILE A 317 5.22 9.10 18.81
N THR A 318 4.29 8.58 17.98
CA THR A 318 3.82 7.19 18.08
C THR A 318 4.97 6.20 17.91
N ALA A 319 5.91 6.47 16.99
CA ALA A 319 7.10 5.64 16.80
C ALA A 319 8.04 5.67 18.02
N ALA A 320 8.34 6.86 18.55
CA ALA A 320 9.21 7.00 19.72
C ALA A 320 8.63 6.27 20.94
N LEU A 321 7.35 6.49 21.25
CA LEU A 321 6.65 5.81 22.35
C LEU A 321 6.57 4.31 22.12
N GLY A 322 6.36 3.88 20.88
CA GLY A 322 6.29 2.46 20.52
C GLY A 322 7.61 1.73 20.73
N PHE A 323 8.73 2.30 20.29
CA PHE A 323 10.06 1.69 20.52
C PHE A 323 10.46 1.71 21.99
N LEU A 324 10.16 2.80 22.73
CA LEU A 324 10.36 2.85 24.17
C LEU A 324 9.50 1.81 24.91
N GLY A 325 8.23 1.68 24.54
CA GLY A 325 7.34 0.67 25.12
C GLY A 325 7.81 -0.75 24.85
N LEU A 326 8.29 -1.03 23.63
CA LEU A 326 8.90 -2.31 23.29
C LEU A 326 10.17 -2.59 24.09
N ALA A 327 10.98 -1.58 24.37
CA ALA A 327 12.16 -1.70 25.21
C ALA A 327 11.84 -2.19 26.63
N LEU A 328 10.75 -1.66 27.19
CA LEU A 328 10.34 -1.90 28.57
C LEU A 328 9.62 -3.24 28.75
N VAL A 329 8.73 -3.59 27.80
CA VAL A 329 7.82 -4.73 27.95
C VAL A 329 8.28 -5.95 27.15
N ALA A 330 9.01 -5.77 26.05
CA ALA A 330 9.57 -6.83 25.21
C ALA A 330 8.59 -7.98 24.86
N SER A 331 7.33 -7.67 24.54
CA SER A 331 6.29 -8.67 24.27
C SER A 331 5.64 -8.52 22.89
N LEU A 332 5.12 -9.63 22.33
CA LEU A 332 4.35 -9.63 21.09
C LEU A 332 3.07 -8.78 21.19
N ALA A 333 2.45 -8.72 22.37
CA ALA A 333 1.29 -7.87 22.59
C ALA A 333 1.65 -6.38 22.47
N ALA A 334 2.78 -5.96 23.05
CA ALA A 334 3.30 -4.60 22.89
C ALA A 334 3.63 -4.28 21.43
N LEU A 335 4.20 -5.24 20.69
CA LEU A 335 4.46 -5.13 19.25
C LEU A 335 3.16 -4.93 18.45
N VAL A 336 2.13 -5.72 18.72
CA VAL A 336 0.82 -5.60 18.07
C VAL A 336 0.21 -4.23 18.35
N VAL A 337 0.24 -3.76 19.61
CA VAL A 337 -0.29 -2.43 19.98
C VAL A 337 0.48 -1.33 19.25
N PHE A 338 1.81 -1.38 19.27
CA PHE A 338 2.64 -0.40 18.58
C PHE A 338 2.37 -0.39 17.08
N GLN A 339 2.45 -1.54 16.42
CA GLN A 339 2.23 -1.63 14.98
C GLN A 339 0.82 -1.20 14.57
N SER A 340 -0.19 -1.51 15.40
CA SER A 340 -1.57 -1.06 15.17
C SER A 340 -1.71 0.45 15.29
N ALA A 341 -1.13 1.06 16.33
CA ALA A 341 -1.15 2.50 16.53
C ALA A 341 -0.42 3.23 15.39
N PHE A 342 0.75 2.73 15.00
CA PHE A 342 1.53 3.27 13.88
C PHE A 342 0.75 3.18 12.56
N ASN A 343 0.15 2.02 12.24
CA ASN A 343 -0.63 1.84 11.02
C ASN A 343 -1.93 2.65 11.03
N ALA A 344 -2.58 2.82 12.18
CA ALA A 344 -3.77 3.64 12.31
C ALA A 344 -3.43 5.12 12.06
N ALA A 345 -2.39 5.62 12.71
CA ALA A 345 -1.89 6.99 12.54
C ALA A 345 -1.42 7.25 11.10
N ASP A 346 -0.68 6.32 10.49
CA ASP A 346 -0.25 6.47 9.09
C ASP A 346 -1.46 6.58 8.14
N ARG A 347 -2.36 5.59 8.21
CA ARG A 347 -3.45 5.45 7.23
C ARG A 347 -4.54 6.49 7.41
N ALA A 348 -4.95 6.78 8.64
CA ALA A 348 -6.09 7.66 8.91
C ALA A 348 -5.71 9.15 8.88
N ILE A 349 -4.45 9.48 9.19
CA ILE A 349 -4.06 10.85 9.50
C ILE A 349 -2.87 11.29 8.65
N MET A 350 -1.78 10.54 8.66
CA MET A 350 -0.53 10.97 8.04
C MET A 350 -0.64 11.10 6.52
N ARG A 351 -1.23 10.10 5.86
CA ARG A 351 -1.40 10.10 4.40
C ARG A 351 -2.14 11.35 3.91
N PRO A 352 -3.34 11.70 4.44
CA PRO A 352 -3.98 12.98 4.13
C PRO A 352 -3.11 14.20 4.42
N ALA A 353 -2.45 14.26 5.58
CA ALA A 353 -1.62 15.42 5.95
C ALA A 353 -0.44 15.63 4.98
N ARG A 354 0.17 14.54 4.51
CA ARG A 354 1.25 14.58 3.53
C ARG A 354 0.77 15.05 2.15
N GLU A 355 -0.45 14.71 1.75
CA GLU A 355 -1.04 15.26 0.52
C GLU A 355 -1.20 16.78 0.59
N THR A 356 -1.54 17.32 1.77
CA THR A 356 -1.66 18.77 1.98
C THR A 356 -0.33 19.50 1.78
N LEU A 357 0.81 18.89 2.12
CA LEU A 357 2.14 19.48 1.86
C LEU A 357 2.39 19.72 0.36
N PHE A 358 1.82 18.90 -0.52
CA PHE A 358 1.97 19.09 -1.97
C PHE A 358 0.99 20.12 -2.57
N THR A 359 0.08 20.71 -1.78
CA THR A 359 -0.90 21.69 -2.30
C THR A 359 -0.27 23.05 -2.63
N VAL A 360 0.80 23.41 -1.90
CA VAL A 360 1.53 24.67 -2.08
C VAL A 360 2.63 24.60 -3.15
N VAL A 361 2.90 23.39 -3.67
CA VAL A 361 3.88 23.14 -4.72
C VAL A 361 3.26 23.42 -6.11
N SER A 362 4.08 23.76 -7.10
CA SER A 362 3.63 23.89 -8.50
C SER A 362 3.07 22.55 -9.01
N ARG A 363 2.15 22.58 -9.99
CA ARG A 363 1.54 21.36 -10.54
C ARG A 363 2.61 20.41 -11.13
N THR A 364 3.55 20.96 -11.88
CA THR A 364 4.66 20.21 -12.50
C THR A 364 5.57 19.58 -11.46
N ASP A 365 6.01 20.34 -10.46
CA ASP A 365 6.90 19.83 -9.41
C ASP A 365 6.20 18.82 -8.51
N LYS A 366 4.90 19.02 -8.25
CA LYS A 366 4.07 18.06 -7.50
C LYS A 366 4.09 16.69 -8.15
N TYR A 367 3.74 16.58 -9.43
CA TYR A 367 3.66 15.26 -10.08
C TYR A 367 5.03 14.58 -10.19
N LYS A 368 6.07 15.32 -10.63
CA LYS A 368 7.42 14.75 -10.82
C LYS A 368 8.07 14.36 -9.50
N SER A 369 8.01 15.24 -8.50
CA SER A 369 8.63 15.00 -7.20
C SER A 369 7.86 13.96 -6.40
N LYS A 370 6.52 13.94 -6.45
CA LYS A 370 5.72 12.94 -5.74
C LYS A 370 5.99 11.53 -6.24
N ALA A 371 6.00 11.31 -7.55
CA ALA A 371 6.33 10.00 -8.12
C ALA A 371 7.74 9.55 -7.72
N PHE A 372 8.72 10.49 -7.73
CA PHE A 372 10.07 10.22 -7.28
C PHE A 372 10.14 9.87 -5.78
N ILE A 373 9.46 10.63 -4.91
CA ILE A 373 9.44 10.42 -3.46
C ILE A 373 8.76 9.08 -3.11
N ASP A 374 7.57 8.84 -3.66
CA ASP A 374 6.80 7.63 -3.34
C ASP A 374 7.48 6.35 -3.86
N THR A 375 8.27 6.44 -4.94
CA THR A 375 8.95 5.27 -5.53
C THR A 375 10.38 5.13 -5.05
N PHE A 376 11.24 6.12 -5.27
CA PHE A 376 12.67 6.02 -5.02
C PHE A 376 13.05 6.35 -3.58
N VAL A 377 12.48 7.42 -3.00
CA VAL A 377 12.81 7.82 -1.62
C VAL A 377 12.26 6.81 -0.63
N TYR A 378 11.01 6.36 -0.81
CA TYR A 378 10.41 5.35 0.06
C TYR A 378 11.14 4.00 -0.03
N ARG A 379 11.35 3.47 -1.24
CA ARG A 379 12.06 2.19 -1.42
C ARG A 379 13.54 2.27 -1.05
N GLY A 380 14.18 3.40 -1.33
CA GLY A 380 15.53 3.69 -0.87
C GLY A 380 15.60 3.71 0.65
N GLY A 381 14.61 4.32 1.31
CA GLY A 381 14.46 4.29 2.77
C GLY A 381 14.27 2.88 3.32
N ASP A 382 13.50 2.03 2.66
CA ASP A 382 13.36 0.61 3.03
C ASP A 382 14.73 -0.10 2.99
N VAL A 383 15.52 0.11 1.93
CA VAL A 383 16.86 -0.48 1.80
C VAL A 383 17.83 0.09 2.84
N VAL A 384 17.89 1.41 2.99
CA VAL A 384 18.74 2.08 3.99
C VAL A 384 18.38 1.59 5.38
N GLY A 385 17.10 1.55 5.73
CA GLY A 385 16.61 1.07 7.01
C GLY A 385 17.03 -0.38 7.27
N ALA A 386 16.91 -1.26 6.26
CA ALA A 386 17.30 -2.66 6.39
C ALA A 386 18.81 -2.82 6.62
N GLN A 387 19.63 -2.04 5.92
CA GLN A 387 21.09 -2.09 6.07
C GLN A 387 21.57 -1.47 7.39
N VAL A 388 20.99 -0.33 7.79
CA VAL A 388 21.29 0.32 9.08
C VAL A 388 20.90 -0.61 10.23
N GLU A 389 19.70 -1.20 10.19
CA GLU A 389 19.28 -2.18 11.19
C GLU A 389 20.22 -3.39 11.23
N GLY A 390 20.71 -3.86 10.07
CA GLY A 390 21.71 -4.92 10.00
C GLY A 390 23.04 -4.58 10.66
N VAL A 391 23.55 -3.36 10.44
CA VAL A 391 24.75 -2.87 11.13
C VAL A 391 24.50 -2.81 12.64
N LEU A 392 23.37 -2.23 13.07
CA LEU A 392 23.01 -2.15 14.50
C LEU A 392 22.89 -3.54 15.14
N GLY A 393 22.32 -4.52 14.43
CA GLY A 393 22.22 -5.89 14.88
C GLY A 393 23.57 -6.57 15.06
N ARG A 394 24.54 -6.33 14.17
CA ARG A 394 25.91 -6.88 14.27
C ARG A 394 26.71 -6.28 15.41
N LEU A 395 26.38 -5.07 15.87
CA LEU A 395 27.00 -4.44 17.03
C LEU A 395 26.59 -5.09 18.37
N GLY A 396 25.73 -6.11 18.36
CA GLY A 396 25.42 -6.94 19.54
C GLY A 396 24.58 -6.26 20.62
N MET A 397 24.23 -4.99 20.44
CA MET A 397 23.47 -4.19 21.41
C MET A 397 21.94 -4.41 21.33
N GLY A 398 21.47 -5.31 20.47
CA GLY A 398 20.06 -5.73 20.39
C GLY A 398 19.08 -4.54 20.28
N LEU A 399 17.99 -4.59 21.05
CA LEU A 399 16.98 -3.53 21.12
C LEU A 399 17.55 -2.18 21.57
N ALA A 400 18.62 -2.16 22.38
CA ALA A 400 19.19 -0.91 22.89
C ALA A 400 19.85 -0.07 21.77
N ALA A 401 20.56 -0.70 20.83
CA ALA A 401 21.08 -0.02 19.66
C ALA A 401 19.97 0.47 18.72
N LEU A 402 18.87 -0.28 18.64
CA LEU A 402 17.73 0.15 17.83
C LEU A 402 17.08 1.41 18.43
N ILE A 403 16.91 1.46 19.75
CA ILE A 403 16.30 2.60 20.46
C ILE A 403 17.20 3.83 20.42
N SER A 404 18.52 3.65 20.59
CA SER A 404 19.48 4.76 20.57
C SER A 404 19.50 5.49 19.23
N VAL A 405 19.09 4.83 18.15
CA VAL A 405 18.92 5.45 16.82
C VAL A 405 17.47 5.86 16.59
N SER A 406 16.50 4.98 16.83
CA SER A 406 15.10 5.19 16.45
C SER A 406 14.44 6.34 17.21
N VAL A 407 14.73 6.52 18.50
CA VAL A 407 14.12 7.57 19.32
C VAL A 407 14.64 8.97 18.95
N PRO A 408 15.97 9.23 18.88
CA PRO A 408 16.46 10.51 18.38
C PRO A 408 16.00 10.81 16.95
N LEU A 409 15.98 9.79 16.09
CA LEU A 409 15.49 9.92 14.72
C LEU A 409 14.01 10.29 14.68
N ALA A 410 13.18 9.72 15.56
CA ALA A 410 11.77 10.07 15.69
C ALA A 410 11.56 11.51 16.21
N PHE A 411 12.42 12.01 17.10
CA PHE A 411 12.37 13.42 17.52
C PHE A 411 12.78 14.38 16.38
N ALA A 412 13.85 14.06 15.64
CA ALA A 412 14.22 14.82 14.45
C ALA A 412 13.10 14.81 13.40
N TRP A 413 12.44 13.67 13.23
CA TRP A 413 11.29 13.50 12.35
C TRP A 413 10.08 14.34 12.79
N ALA A 414 9.78 14.39 14.10
CA ALA A 414 8.72 15.25 14.64
C ALA A 414 9.03 16.73 14.40
N ALA A 415 10.27 17.17 14.69
CA ALA A 415 10.69 18.55 14.46
C ALA A 415 10.59 18.93 12.97
N LEU A 416 10.99 18.03 12.08
CA LEU A 416 10.84 18.21 10.63
C LEU A 416 9.38 18.29 10.21
N GLY A 417 8.50 17.46 10.77
CA GLY A 417 7.06 17.51 10.52
C GLY A 417 6.42 18.84 10.93
N VAL A 418 6.78 19.36 12.10
CA VAL A 418 6.33 20.68 12.58
C VAL A 418 6.86 21.80 11.68
N TRP A 419 8.13 21.74 11.27
CA TRP A 419 8.71 22.72 10.36
C TRP A 419 8.00 22.70 8.99
N LEU A 420 7.75 21.51 8.43
CA LEU A 420 7.04 21.34 7.15
C LEU A 420 5.61 21.89 7.19
N GLY A 421 4.88 21.61 8.27
CA GLY A 421 3.52 22.14 8.47
C GLY A 421 3.51 23.66 8.53
N ARG A 422 4.40 24.28 9.32
CA ARG A 422 4.51 25.74 9.41
C ARG A 422 4.90 26.39 8.09
N GLN A 423 5.79 25.77 7.32
CA GLN A 423 6.17 26.26 6.00
C GLN A 423 5.02 26.16 5.00
N GLN A 424 4.22 25.09 5.06
CA GLN A 424 3.04 24.94 4.24
C GLN A 424 1.99 26.02 4.54
N GLU A 425 1.72 26.27 5.83
CA GLU A 425 0.81 27.33 6.28
C GLU A 425 1.26 28.71 5.77
N ARG A 426 2.55 29.05 5.95
CA ARG A 426 3.14 30.31 5.44
C ARG A 426 3.01 30.48 3.94
N GLN A 427 3.31 29.42 3.16
CA GLN A 427 3.21 29.46 1.70
C GLN A 427 1.76 29.53 1.20
N ALA A 428 0.81 28.97 1.96
CA ALA A 428 -0.61 29.08 1.65
C ALA A 428 -1.13 30.51 1.87
N GLU A 429 -0.67 31.20 2.92
CA GLU A 429 -1.02 32.60 3.20
C GLU A 429 -0.47 33.58 2.16
N HIS A 430 0.72 33.32 1.62
CA HIS A 430 1.40 34.21 0.66
C HIS A 430 1.02 33.94 -0.80
N ARG A 431 0.19 32.93 -1.09
CA ARG A 431 -0.35 32.77 -2.45
C ARG A 431 -1.45 33.81 -2.63
N PRO A 432 -1.32 34.79 -3.57
CA PRO A 432 -2.45 35.63 -3.92
C PRO A 432 -3.60 34.71 -4.32
N ALA A 433 -4.79 34.97 -3.81
CA ALA A 433 -6.01 34.28 -4.23
C ALA A 433 -6.02 34.30 -5.75
N THR A 434 -5.74 33.14 -6.38
CA THR A 434 -5.81 33.03 -7.83
C THR A 434 -7.22 33.47 -8.20
N ALA A 435 -7.29 34.54 -9.01
CA ALA A 435 -8.52 35.12 -9.51
C ALA A 435 -9.49 34.00 -9.93
N PRO A 436 -10.80 34.18 -9.73
CA PRO A 436 -11.79 33.23 -10.24
C PRO A 436 -11.45 32.96 -11.69
N VAL A 437 -11.44 31.67 -12.06
CA VAL A 437 -11.21 31.22 -13.43
C VAL A 437 -12.11 32.05 -14.33
N GLU A 438 -11.54 33.03 -15.04
CA GLU A 438 -12.23 33.69 -16.15
C GLU A 438 -12.43 32.60 -17.18
N ILE A 439 -13.64 32.03 -17.18
CA ILE A 439 -14.18 31.32 -18.32
C ILE A 439 -14.14 32.36 -19.45
N PRO A 440 -13.33 32.18 -20.51
CA PRO A 440 -13.29 33.16 -21.58
C PRO A 440 -14.71 33.31 -22.11
N ALA A 441 -15.24 34.53 -22.02
CA ALA A 441 -16.54 34.88 -22.57
C ALA A 441 -16.53 34.43 -24.04
N ARG A 442 -17.49 33.57 -24.38
CA ARG A 442 -17.71 33.10 -25.75
C ARG A 442 -17.72 34.33 -26.65
N ALA A 443 -16.74 34.41 -27.56
CA ALA A 443 -16.83 35.32 -28.68
C ALA A 443 -18.14 34.99 -29.40
N GLU A 444 -19.05 35.95 -29.42
CA GLU A 444 -20.23 35.94 -30.26
C GLU A 444 -19.76 35.74 -31.71
N VAL A 445 -19.95 34.53 -32.24
CA VAL A 445 -19.93 34.33 -33.69
C VAL A 445 -21.26 34.87 -34.18
N GLY A 446 -21.22 36.15 -34.53
CA GLY A 446 -22.27 36.83 -35.26
C GLY A 446 -22.52 36.16 -36.62
N ALA A 447 -23.76 36.32 -37.05
CA ALA A 447 -24.33 36.00 -38.34
C ALA A 447 -23.34 36.07 -39.52
N LEU A 448 -23.37 35.01 -40.35
CA LEU A 448 -23.79 35.06 -41.76
C LEU A 448 -24.01 33.64 -42.30
#